data_AF-A0A1I4CA30-F1
#
_entry.id   AF-A0A1I4CA30-F1
#
_cell.length_a   1.000
_cell.length_b   1.000
_cell.length_c   1.000
_cell.angle_alpha   90.00
_cell.angle_beta   90.00
_cell.angle_gamma   90.00
#
_symmetry.space_group_name_H-M   'P 1'
#
loop_
_entity.id
_entity.type
_entity.pdbx_description
1 polymer ?
#
loop_
_entity_poly.entity_id
_entity_poly.type
_entity_poly.pdbx_seq_one_letter_code
_entity_poly.pdbx_strand_id
1 'polypeptide(L)'
;MSYSAANARECGGFTLIEALMALAITAVVLTSIASLMATNIRGSGRIGQHLELIEALREIHAELPDRAKLANGSLSGEKAGRLWSIDVSSFDARFGNPRPGEIWTPQKVVINVRSPSGAVVELETVRLRRRNEP
;
A
#
# COMPACT_ATOMS: atom_id res chain seq x y z
N MET A 1 -9.67 80.51 -8.97
CA MET A 1 -8.65 80.62 -7.91
C MET A 1 -9.34 80.30 -6.60
N SER A 2 -9.18 79.18 -5.90
CA SER A 2 -8.52 77.90 -6.13
C SER A 2 -9.23 76.92 -5.20
N TYR A 3 -9.78 75.83 -5.73
CA TYR A 3 -10.08 74.65 -4.92
C TYR A 3 -8.76 73.91 -4.73
N SER A 4 -8.31 73.74 -3.50
CA SER A 4 -7.51 72.60 -3.01
C SER A 4 -6.63 73.04 -1.83
N ALA A 5 -6.81 72.39 -0.69
CA ALA A 5 -5.69 71.73 -0.03
C ALA A 5 -6.23 70.64 0.91
N ALA A 6 -6.28 69.44 0.36
CA ALA A 6 -5.87 68.20 1.00
C ALA A 6 -6.43 67.92 2.40
N ASN A 7 -7.51 67.14 2.41
CA ASN A 7 -7.87 66.24 3.50
C ASN A 7 -6.77 65.16 3.60
N ALA A 8 -5.62 65.52 4.19
CA ALA A 8 -4.47 64.64 4.31
C ALA A 8 -4.28 64.27 5.78
N ARG A 9 -4.92 63.16 6.16
CA ARG A 9 -4.33 62.02 6.88
C ARG A 9 -5.43 61.11 7.41
N GLU A 10 -5.89 60.19 6.57
CA GLU A 10 -6.28 58.88 7.07
C GLU A 10 -5.00 58.15 7.51
N CYS A 11 -4.43 58.54 8.66
CA CYS A 11 -3.45 57.71 9.36
C CYS A 11 -4.24 56.62 10.10
N GLY A 12 -4.76 55.65 9.34
CA GLY A 12 -5.38 54.44 9.87
C GLY A 12 -4.30 53.52 10.43
N GLY A 13 -4.01 53.64 11.72
CA GLY A 13 -3.28 52.60 12.45
C GLY A 13 -4.17 51.36 12.61
N PHE A 14 -3.58 50.16 12.52
CA PHE A 14 -4.30 48.92 12.83
C PHE A 14 -4.85 48.97 14.24
N THR A 15 -6.14 48.70 14.40
CA THR A 15 -6.75 48.60 15.73
C THR A 15 -6.31 47.28 16.41
N LEU A 16 -6.27 47.24 17.74
CA LEU A 16 -5.89 46.02 18.48
C LEU A 16 -6.80 44.83 18.12
N ILE A 17 -8.09 45.10 17.91
CA ILE A 17 -9.07 44.07 17.50
C ILE A 17 -8.79 43.54 16.09
N GLU A 18 -8.36 44.40 15.16
CA GLU A 18 -8.01 44.01 13.80
C GLU A 18 -6.75 43.15 13.78
N ALA A 19 -5.73 43.51 14.56
CA ALA A 19 -4.52 42.70 14.72
C ALA A 19 -4.84 41.32 15.33
N LEU A 20 -5.73 41.27 16.32
CA LEU A 20 -6.19 40.02 16.92
C LEU A 20 -6.97 39.15 15.91
N MET A 21 -7.85 39.76 15.13
CA MET A 21 -8.62 39.07 14.09
C MET A 21 -7.71 38.53 12.99
N ALA A 22 -6.76 39.34 12.52
CA ALA A 22 -5.77 38.92 11.53
C ALA A 22 -4.95 37.73 12.04
N LEU A 23 -4.45 37.80 13.28
CA LEU A 23 -3.72 36.71 13.91
C LEU A 23 -4.57 35.43 14.02
N ALA A 24 -5.83 35.55 14.45
CA ALA A 24 -6.75 34.42 14.55
C ALA A 24 -6.97 33.75 13.19
N ILE A 25 -7.22 34.54 12.14
CA ILE A 25 -7.40 34.03 10.77
C ILE A 25 -6.13 33.34 10.29
N THR A 26 -4.96 33.95 10.48
CA THR A 26 -3.67 33.34 10.11
C THR A 26 -3.46 32.01 10.82
N ALA A 27 -3.74 31.93 12.13
CA ALA A 27 -3.60 30.71 12.91
C ALA A 27 -4.53 29.59 12.40
N VAL A 28 -5.79 29.93 12.08
CA VAL A 28 -6.75 28.99 11.50
C VAL A 28 -6.27 28.49 10.14
N VAL A 29 -5.85 29.40 9.25
CA VAL A 29 -5.35 29.05 7.90
C VAL A 29 -4.13 28.14 7.99
N LEU A 30 -3.14 28.47 8.84
CA LEU A 30 -1.96 27.63 9.05
C LEU A 30 -2.32 26.24 9.57
N THR A 31 -3.28 26.16 10.49
CA THR A 31 -3.76 24.88 11.05
C THR A 31 -4.46 24.04 9.98
N SER A 32 -5.28 24.66 9.13
CA SER A 32 -5.94 23.97 8.01
C SER A 32 -4.92 23.41 7.01
N ILE A 33 -3.89 24.18 6.66
CA ILE A 33 -2.81 23.72 5.76
C ILE A 33 -2.03 22.57 6.40
N ALA A 34 -1.65 22.70 7.67
CA ALA A 34 -0.91 21.67 8.38
C ALA A 34 -1.71 20.36 8.47
N SER A 35 -3.01 20.45 8.77
CA SER A 35 -3.93 19.30 8.81
C SER A 35 -4.03 18.62 7.44
N LEU A 36 -4.24 19.41 6.38
CA LEU A 36 -4.31 18.90 5.01
C LEU A 36 -3.02 18.20 4.61
N MET A 37 -1.86 18.81 4.84
CA MET A 37 -0.56 18.20 4.56
C MET A 37 -0.36 16.90 5.35
N ALA A 38 -0.72 16.89 6.63
CA ALA A 38 -0.64 15.68 7.46
C ALA A 38 -1.55 14.57 6.94
N THR A 39 -2.76 14.90 6.45
CA THR A 39 -3.63 13.91 5.79
C THR A 39 -3.09 13.43 4.46
N ASN A 40 -2.49 14.31 3.66
CA ASN A 40 -1.92 13.97 2.36
C ASN A 40 -0.67 13.08 2.49
N ILE A 41 0.23 13.40 3.43
CA ILE A 41 1.42 12.57 3.73
C ILE A 41 0.99 11.18 4.19
N ARG A 42 0.01 11.11 5.11
CA ARG A 42 -0.56 9.83 5.56
C ARG A 42 -1.24 9.05 4.42
N GLY A 43 -1.90 9.74 3.49
CA GLY A 43 -2.53 9.13 2.32
C GLY A 43 -1.52 8.60 1.30
N SER A 44 -0.55 9.41 0.92
CA SER A 44 0.51 9.06 -0.05
C SER A 44 1.40 7.91 0.45
N GLY A 45 1.72 7.90 1.75
CA GLY A 45 2.47 6.81 2.36
C GLY A 45 1.81 5.43 2.20
N ARG A 46 0.46 5.37 2.17
CA ARG A 46 -0.26 4.09 1.98
C ARG A 46 -0.11 3.55 0.56
N ILE A 47 0.01 4.42 -0.44
CA ILE A 47 0.23 4.02 -1.84
C ILE A 47 1.67 3.56 -2.02
N GLY A 48 2.64 4.30 -1.48
CA GLY A 48 4.06 3.89 -1.50
C GLY A 48 4.25 2.53 -0.83
N GLN A 49 3.65 2.32 0.34
CA GLN A 49 3.66 1.03 1.03
C GLN A 49 3.02 -0.08 0.20
N HIS A 50 1.94 0.20 -0.54
CA HIS A 50 1.28 -0.81 -1.37
C HIS A 50 2.12 -1.18 -2.62
N LEU A 51 2.81 -0.21 -3.21
CA LEU A 51 3.69 -0.46 -4.36
C LEU A 51 4.91 -1.29 -3.99
N GLU A 52 5.59 -0.96 -2.88
CA GLU A 52 6.75 -1.75 -2.40
C GLU A 52 6.38 -3.22 -2.12
N LEU A 53 5.14 -3.44 -1.69
CA LEU A 53 4.56 -4.72 -1.33
C LEU A 53 4.21 -5.56 -2.58
N ILE A 54 3.63 -4.92 -3.60
CA ILE A 54 3.35 -5.54 -4.90
C ILE A 54 4.65 -5.88 -5.64
N GLU A 55 5.65 -5.00 -5.58
CA GLU A 55 6.97 -5.27 -6.15
C GLU A 55 7.64 -6.46 -5.46
N ALA A 56 7.58 -6.54 -4.12
CA ALA A 56 8.07 -7.69 -3.35
C ALA A 56 7.41 -8.99 -3.82
N LEU A 57 6.08 -8.95 -3.93
CA LEU A 57 5.29 -10.11 -4.32
C LEU A 57 5.62 -10.54 -5.74
N ARG A 58 5.81 -9.60 -6.68
CA ARG A 58 6.17 -9.90 -8.07
C ARG A 58 7.57 -10.51 -8.17
N GLU A 59 8.54 -10.01 -7.40
CA GLU A 59 9.90 -10.55 -7.40
C GLU A 59 9.92 -11.99 -6.86
N ILE A 60 9.27 -12.23 -5.72
CA ILE A 60 9.14 -13.58 -5.15
C ILE A 60 8.35 -14.48 -6.10
N HIS A 61 7.29 -13.97 -6.74
CA HIS A 61 6.51 -14.76 -7.69
C HIS A 61 7.31 -15.21 -8.91
N ALA A 62 8.22 -14.38 -9.40
CA ALA A 62 9.11 -14.71 -10.50
C ALA A 62 10.11 -15.82 -10.16
N GLU A 63 10.40 -16.01 -8.86
CA GLU A 63 11.30 -17.04 -8.35
C GLU A 63 10.60 -18.34 -7.95
N LEU A 64 9.26 -18.41 -8.07
CA LEU A 64 8.58 -19.69 -7.82
C LEU A 64 9.14 -20.75 -8.78
N PRO A 65 9.45 -21.96 -8.27
CA PRO A 65 9.85 -23.06 -9.11
C PRO A 65 8.85 -23.28 -10.24
N ASP A 66 9.35 -23.75 -11.38
CA ASP A 66 8.51 -24.15 -12.50
C ASP A 66 7.35 -25.02 -12.00
N ARG A 67 6.18 -24.87 -12.62
CA ARG A 67 4.92 -25.50 -12.23
C ARG A 67 5.08 -27.01 -12.02
N ALA A 68 5.95 -27.66 -12.79
CA ALA A 68 6.26 -29.09 -12.70
C ALA A 68 7.05 -29.49 -11.43
N LYS A 69 7.75 -28.54 -10.79
CA LYS A 69 8.62 -28.73 -9.62
C LYS A 69 8.00 -28.23 -8.31
N LEU A 70 6.77 -27.72 -8.32
CA LEU A 70 6.01 -27.38 -7.11
C LEU A 70 5.63 -28.67 -6.36
N ALA A 71 6.49 -29.07 -5.44
CA ALA A 71 6.22 -30.12 -4.48
C ALA A 71 5.39 -29.55 -3.31
N ASN A 72 4.53 -30.39 -2.72
CA ASN A 72 3.86 -30.03 -1.48
C ASN A 72 4.90 -29.80 -0.39
N GLY A 73 4.70 -28.77 0.43
CA GLY A 73 5.65 -28.39 1.47
C GLY A 73 5.69 -26.88 1.69
N SER A 74 6.51 -26.49 2.66
CA SER A 74 6.79 -25.09 2.96
C SER A 74 8.20 -24.73 2.48
N LEU A 75 8.32 -23.61 1.79
CA LEU A 75 9.58 -23.00 1.38
C LEU A 75 9.68 -21.66 2.09
N SER A 76 10.79 -21.39 2.77
CA SER A 76 11.00 -20.12 3.47
C SER A 76 12.39 -19.58 3.19
N GLY A 77 12.54 -18.26 3.21
CA GLY A 77 13.83 -17.62 3.01
C GLY A 77 13.82 -16.14 3.38
N GLU A 78 14.99 -15.54 3.25
CA GLU A 78 15.19 -14.10 3.37
C GLU A 78 15.83 -13.59 2.09
N LYS A 79 15.31 -12.49 1.53
CA LYS A 79 15.88 -11.85 0.35
C LYS A 79 15.72 -10.34 0.42
N ALA A 80 16.79 -9.60 0.13
CA ALA A 80 16.80 -8.14 0.21
C ALA A 80 16.27 -7.57 1.55
N GLY A 81 16.56 -8.26 2.67
CA GLY A 81 16.07 -7.91 4.01
C GLY A 81 14.58 -8.20 4.25
N ARG A 82 13.93 -8.96 3.37
CA ARG A 82 12.52 -9.34 3.42
C ARG A 82 12.40 -10.83 3.73
N LEU A 83 11.62 -11.18 4.74
CA LEU A 83 11.33 -12.56 5.09
C LEU A 83 10.15 -13.04 4.25
N TRP A 84 10.24 -14.23 3.68
CA TRP A 84 9.15 -14.81 2.89
C TRP A 84 8.95 -16.29 3.21
N SER A 85 7.71 -16.75 3.09
CA SER A 85 7.36 -18.17 3.11
C SER A 85 6.31 -18.49 2.04
N ILE A 86 6.37 -19.71 1.52
CA ILE A 86 5.44 -20.24 0.52
C ILE A 86 4.99 -21.60 1.04
N ASP A 87 3.70 -21.73 1.25
CA ASP A 87 3.08 -22.97 1.72
C ASP A 87 2.25 -23.56 0.58
N VAL A 88 2.67 -24.74 0.11
CA VAL A 88 1.99 -25.49 -0.96
C VAL A 88 1.29 -26.69 -0.33
N SER A 89 -0.04 -26.70 -0.44
CA SER A 89 -0.90 -27.78 0.05
C SER A 89 -1.79 -28.31 -1.06
N SER A 90 -2.31 -29.53 -0.90
CA SER A 90 -3.33 -30.05 -1.80
C SER A 90 -4.58 -29.20 -1.69
N PHE A 91 -5.15 -28.81 -2.83
CA PHE A 91 -6.45 -28.14 -2.82
C PHE A 91 -7.52 -29.16 -2.49
N ASP A 92 -8.16 -29.01 -1.32
CA ASP A 92 -9.15 -29.96 -0.80
C ASP A 92 -10.47 -29.78 -1.57
N ALA A 93 -10.58 -30.48 -2.70
CA ALA A 93 -11.72 -30.40 -3.60
C ALA A 93 -12.93 -31.16 -3.05
N ARG A 94 -13.52 -30.69 -1.94
CA ARG A 94 -14.84 -31.19 -1.48
C ARG A 94 -15.97 -30.95 -2.50
N PHE A 95 -15.68 -30.25 -3.59
CA PHE A 95 -16.61 -29.83 -4.63
C PHE A 95 -16.41 -30.51 -5.99
N GLY A 96 -15.48 -31.47 -6.14
CA GLY A 96 -15.21 -32.10 -7.43
C GLY A 96 -14.85 -33.57 -7.32
N ASN A 97 -15.70 -34.45 -7.84
CA ASN A 97 -15.36 -35.86 -8.03
C ASN A 97 -14.29 -35.95 -9.13
N PRO A 98 -13.09 -36.52 -8.89
CA PRO A 98 -12.04 -36.60 -9.90
C PRO A 98 -12.57 -37.27 -11.16
N ARG A 99 -12.49 -36.59 -12.31
CA ARG A 99 -12.96 -37.18 -13.57
C ARG A 99 -11.94 -38.20 -14.08
N PRO A 100 -12.38 -39.35 -14.64
CA PRO A 100 -11.48 -40.25 -15.35
C PRO A 100 -10.76 -39.48 -16.47
N GLY A 101 -9.42 -39.50 -16.47
CA GLY A 101 -8.60 -38.75 -17.43
C GLY A 101 -8.20 -37.33 -16.99
N GLU A 102 -8.41 -36.95 -15.73
CA GLU A 102 -8.02 -35.63 -15.22
C GLU A 102 -6.49 -35.53 -15.01
N ILE A 103 -5.82 -34.90 -15.98
CA ILE A 103 -4.35 -34.74 -16.07
C ILE A 103 -3.83 -33.61 -15.16
N TRP A 104 -4.71 -32.80 -14.58
CA TRP A 104 -4.34 -31.66 -13.74
C TRP A 104 -4.81 -31.85 -12.30
N THR A 105 -3.90 -31.65 -11.34
CA THR A 105 -4.19 -31.68 -9.91
C THR A 105 -4.08 -30.26 -9.36
N PRO A 106 -5.15 -29.71 -8.76
CA PRO A 106 -5.10 -28.39 -8.13
C PRO A 106 -4.31 -28.42 -6.82
N GLN A 107 -3.46 -27.41 -6.63
CA GLN A 107 -2.70 -27.15 -5.40
C GLN A 107 -3.04 -25.76 -4.91
N LYS A 108 -3.29 -25.63 -3.60
CA LYS A 108 -3.38 -24.35 -2.92
C LYS A 108 -1.96 -23.87 -2.64
N VAL A 109 -1.63 -22.66 -3.06
CA VAL A 109 -0.34 -22.01 -2.83
C VAL A 109 -0.61 -20.74 -2.06
N VAL A 110 -0.10 -20.66 -0.83
CA VAL A 110 -0.16 -19.47 0.00
C VAL A 110 1.23 -18.87 0.03
N ILE A 111 1.35 -17.59 -0.30
CA ILE A 111 2.63 -16.86 -0.30
C ILE A 111 2.53 -15.78 0.76
N ASN A 112 3.40 -15.83 1.75
CA ASN A 112 3.52 -14.83 2.81
C ASN A 112 4.82 -14.04 2.61
N VAL A 113 4.70 -12.72 2.58
CA VAL A 113 5.84 -11.81 2.42
C VAL A 113 5.80 -10.78 3.54
N ARG A 114 6.90 -10.64 4.26
CA ARG A 114 7.09 -9.61 5.28
C ARG A 114 8.13 -8.61 4.80
N SER A 115 7.71 -7.35 4.67
CA SER A 115 8.60 -6.24 4.33
C SER A 115 9.51 -5.87 5.50
N PRO A 116 10.62 -5.13 5.26
CA PRO A 116 11.50 -4.67 6.34
C PRO A 116 10.81 -3.64 7.25
N SER A 117 9.77 -2.97 6.74
CA SER A 117 8.89 -2.08 7.50
C SER A 117 7.89 -2.82 8.40
N GLY A 118 7.88 -4.16 8.36
CA GLY A 118 6.99 -5.00 9.17
C GLY A 118 5.61 -5.24 8.57
N ALA A 119 5.31 -4.68 7.40
CA ALA A 119 4.07 -4.97 6.67
C ALA A 119 4.09 -6.42 6.19
N VAL A 120 2.94 -7.09 6.25
CA VAL A 120 2.77 -8.48 5.83
C VAL A 120 1.75 -8.53 4.71
N VAL A 121 2.05 -9.29 3.65
CA VAL A 121 1.10 -9.68 2.62
C VAL A 121 1.01 -11.17 2.51
N GLU A 122 -0.24 -11.63 2.47
CA GLU A 122 -0.61 -12.98 2.15
C GLU A 122 -1.29 -12.98 0.78
N LEU A 123 -0.78 -13.78 -0.14
CA LEU A 123 -1.42 -14.08 -1.42
C LEU A 123 -1.81 -15.55 -1.43
N GLU A 124 -3.12 -15.81 -1.46
CA GLU A 124 -3.66 -17.13 -1.71
C GLU A 124 -3.95 -17.31 -3.20
N THR A 125 -3.43 -18.37 -3.80
CA THR A 125 -3.69 -18.72 -5.19
C THR A 125 -3.83 -20.22 -5.38
N VAL A 126 -4.47 -20.62 -6.48
CA VAL A 126 -4.60 -22.02 -6.88
C VAL A 126 -3.78 -22.24 -8.14
N ARG A 127 -2.85 -23.19 -8.08
CA ARG A 127 -2.05 -23.61 -9.25
C ARG A 127 -2.41 -25.04 -9.65
N LEU A 128 -2.56 -25.25 -10.95
CA LEU A 128 -2.79 -26.57 -11.52
C LEU A 128 -1.44 -27.21 -11.86
N ARG A 129 -1.11 -28.33 -11.22
CA ARG A 129 0.08 -29.14 -11.52
C ARG A 129 -0.31 -30.30 -12.41
N ARG A 130 0.51 -30.64 -13.40
CA ARG A 130 0.28 -31.85 -14.20
C ARG A 130 0.51 -33.07 -13.31
N ARG A 131 -0.41 -34.04 -13.35
CA ARG A 131 -0.20 -35.36 -12.79
C ARG A 131 0.90 -36.02 -13.63
N ASN A 132 2.05 -36.29 -13.02
CA ASN A 132 3.07 -37.11 -13.69
C ASN A 132 2.47 -38.51 -13.82
N GLU A 133 2.37 -39.02 -15.05
CA GLU A 133 2.14 -40.44 -15.27
C GLU A 133 3.36 -41.21 -14.69
N PRO A 134 3.13 -42.36 -14.03
CA PRO A 134 4.20 -43.21 -13.53
C PRO A 134 5.09 -43.76 -14.65
#